data_AF-A0A3D9SD18-F1
#
_entry.id   AF-A0A3D9SD18-F1
#
_cell.length_a   1.000
_cell.length_b   1.000
_cell.length_c   1.000
_cell.angle_alpha   90.00
_cell.angle_beta   90.00
_cell.angle_gamma   90.00
#
_symmetry.space_group_name_H-M   'P 1'
#
loop_
_entity.id
_entity.type
_entity.pdbx_description
1 polymer ?
#
loop_
_entity_poly.entity_id
_entity_poly.type
_entity_poly.pdbx_seq_one_letter_code
_entity_poly.pdbx_strand_id
1 'polypeptide(L)'
;MAHELPQRVESMFRLSSRREDRFIAGFSMGGFGVLKTALNPPDRYAAAFSISGTLLNFFDMPQQTPDNDVLIRMRTRVPGYSA
;
A
#
# COMPACT_ATOMS: atom_id res chain seq x y z
N MET A 1 7.34 16.53 -5.27
CA MET A 1 7.51 16.03 -3.89
C MET A 1 8.48 14.85 -3.79
N ALA A 2 8.40 13.83 -4.65
CA ALA A 2 9.28 12.65 -4.55
C ALA A 2 10.80 12.91 -4.67
N HIS A 3 11.26 14.10 -5.09
CA HIS A 3 12.68 14.38 -5.32
C HIS A 3 13.44 14.83 -4.07
N GLU A 4 12.84 15.67 -3.22
CA GLU A 4 13.54 16.33 -2.12
C GLU A 4 14.00 15.33 -1.05
N LEU A 5 13.11 14.42 -0.63
CA LEU A 5 13.44 13.47 0.42
C LEU A 5 14.59 12.55 0.01
N PRO A 6 14.59 11.87 -1.16
CA PRO A 6 15.73 11.06 -1.58
C PRO A 6 17.03 11.86 -1.67
N GLN A 7 16.99 13.10 -2.16
CA GLN A 7 18.19 13.96 -2.23
C GLN A 7 18.76 14.28 -0.84
N ARG A 8 17.90 14.61 0.13
CA ARG A 8 18.34 14.85 1.51
C ARG A 8 18.93 13.59 2.13
N VAL A 9 18.28 12.44 1.97
CA VAL A 9 18.76 11.18 2.55
C VAL A 9 20.09 10.75 1.89
N GLU A 10 20.23 10.90 0.58
CA GLU A 10 21.50 10.67 -0.15
C GLU A 10 22.63 11.63 0.27
N SER A 11 22.31 12.85 0.74
CA SER A 11 23.32 13.76 1.30
C SER A 11 23.70 13.43 2.75
N MET A 12 22.79 12.83 3.52
CA MET A 12 22.99 12.50 4.93
C MET A 12 23.66 11.14 5.12
N PHE A 13 23.44 10.21 4.19
CA PHE A 13 23.91 8.84 4.25
C PHE A 13 24.60 8.46 2.94
N ARG A 14 25.53 7.50 2.97
CA ARG A 14 26.23 6.98 1.78
C ARG A 14 25.34 6.05 0.95
N LEU A 15 24.21 6.57 0.48
CA LEU A 15 23.30 5.83 -0.39
C LEU A 15 23.71 5.98 -1.86
N SER A 16 23.51 4.90 -2.62
CA SER A 16 23.71 4.93 -4.06
C SER A 16 22.62 5.76 -4.74
N SER A 17 23.03 6.59 -5.70
CA SER A 17 22.11 7.34 -6.55
C SER A 17 21.73 6.60 -7.84
N ARG A 18 22.34 5.43 -8.08
CA ARG A 18 22.12 4.61 -9.26
C ARG A 18 20.73 4.00 -9.24
N ARG A 19 20.11 3.86 -10.41
CA ARG A 19 18.76 3.31 -10.54
C ARG A 19 18.68 1.89 -9.99
N GLU A 20 19.66 1.05 -10.33
CA GLU A 20 19.75 -0.37 -9.96
C GLU A 20 19.73 -0.63 -8.44
N ASP A 21 20.15 0.36 -7.65
CA ASP A 21 20.19 0.25 -6.18
C ASP A 21 18.99 0.96 -5.52
N ARG A 22 18.08 1.56 -6.30
CA ARG A 22 16.99 2.38 -5.80
C ARG A 22 15.64 1.68 -5.93
N PHE A 23 15.00 1.43 -4.79
CA PHE A 23 13.70 0.77 -4.70
C PHE A 23 12.69 1.64 -3.95
N ILE A 24 11.41 1.42 -4.21
CA ILE A 24 10.32 2.14 -3.52
C ILE A 24 9.18 1.16 -3.18
N ALA A 25 8.61 1.30 -1.99
CA ALA A 25 7.54 0.43 -1.51
C ALA A 25 6.53 1.21 -0.66
N GLY A 26 5.28 0.72 -0.61
CA GLY A 26 4.20 1.39 0.08
C GLY A 26 3.01 0.46 0.31
N PHE A 27 2.39 0.61 1.48
CA PHE A 27 1.24 -0.18 1.92
C PHE A 27 -0.05 0.64 1.88
N SER A 28 -1.19 0.02 1.57
CA SER A 28 -2.51 0.68 1.57
C SER A 28 -2.51 1.92 0.67
N MET A 29 -2.88 3.10 1.18
CA MET A 29 -2.84 4.35 0.43
C MET A 29 -1.43 4.68 -0.09
N GLY A 30 -0.39 4.22 0.61
CA GLY A 30 1.00 4.37 0.18
C GLY A 30 1.31 3.63 -1.12
N GLY A 31 0.64 2.49 -1.40
CA GLY A 31 0.82 1.72 -2.63
C GLY A 31 0.45 2.51 -3.89
N PHE A 32 -0.59 3.34 -3.82
CA PHE A 32 -0.93 4.29 -4.89
C PHE A 32 0.17 5.34 -5.09
N GLY A 33 0.71 5.89 -3.99
CA GLY A 33 1.82 6.85 -4.03
C GLY A 33 3.08 6.27 -4.68
N VAL A 34 3.36 4.99 -4.43
CA VAL A 34 4.46 4.25 -5.06
C VAL A 34 4.28 4.20 -6.56
N LEU A 35 3.12 3.75 -7.06
CA LEU A 35 2.88 3.64 -8.50
C LEU A 35 2.92 5.01 -9.17
N LYS A 36 2.29 6.02 -8.56
CA LYS A 36 2.32 7.40 -9.07
C LYS A 36 3.75 7.94 -9.18
N THR A 37 4.60 7.62 -8.20
CA THR A 37 5.99 8.09 -8.16
C THR A 37 6.90 7.29 -9.09
N ALA A 38 6.75 5.98 -9.14
CA ALA A 38 7.59 5.08 -9.91
C ALA A 38 7.30 5.12 -11.40
N LEU A 39 6.10 5.53 -11.82
CA LEU A 39 5.75 5.68 -13.25
C LEU A 39 6.02 7.09 -13.78
N ASN A 40 6.44 8.04 -12.93
CA ASN A 40 6.64 9.42 -13.33
C ASN A 40 7.73 10.14 -12.50
N PRO A 41 9.01 10.15 -12.94
CA PRO A 41 9.55 9.52 -14.16
C PRO A 41 10.01 8.05 -13.93
N PRO A 42 9.88 7.15 -14.95
CA PRO A 42 10.02 5.69 -14.77
C PRO A 42 11.44 5.16 -14.61
N ASP A 43 12.43 5.99 -14.90
CA ASP A 43 13.85 5.69 -14.91
C ASP A 43 14.53 5.86 -13.54
N ARG A 44 13.78 6.30 -12.52
CA ARG A 44 14.38 6.62 -11.22
C ARG A 44 14.56 5.42 -10.29
N TYR A 45 13.72 4.40 -10.41
CA TYR A 45 13.69 3.23 -9.54
C TYR A 45 13.88 1.93 -10.34
N ALA A 46 14.65 0.99 -9.79
CA ALA A 46 14.81 -0.34 -10.35
C ALA A 46 13.52 -1.16 -10.25
N ALA A 47 12.87 -1.10 -9.10
CA ALA A 47 11.58 -1.75 -8.87
C ALA A 47 10.72 -0.98 -7.85
N ALA A 48 9.41 -1.24 -7.92
CA ALA A 48 8.38 -0.61 -7.10
C ALA A 48 7.42 -1.67 -6.56
N PHE A 49 7.11 -1.61 -5.26
CA PHE A 49 6.24 -2.56 -4.58
C PHE A 49 5.02 -1.87 -3.99
N SER A 50 3.85 -2.05 -4.64
CA SER A 50 2.56 -1.60 -4.13
C SER A 50 1.88 -2.74 -3.39
N ILE A 51 1.80 -2.66 -2.06
CA ILE A 51 1.28 -3.73 -1.19
C ILE A 51 -0.10 -3.33 -0.69
N SER A 52 -1.13 -4.13 -1.01
CA SER A 52 -2.53 -3.83 -0.66
C SER A 52 -2.95 -2.41 -1.05
N GLY A 53 -2.46 -1.95 -2.21
CA GLY A 53 -2.56 -0.56 -2.65
C GLY A 53 -4.00 -0.14 -2.96
N THR A 54 -4.41 1.01 -2.47
CA THR A 54 -5.72 1.59 -2.79
C THR A 54 -5.68 2.25 -4.17
N LEU A 55 -5.90 1.48 -5.23
CA LEU A 55 -5.82 1.97 -6.61
C LEU A 55 -7.14 2.55 -7.13
N LEU A 56 -8.24 2.24 -6.46
CA LEU A 56 -9.58 2.76 -6.74
C LEU A 56 -9.92 3.89 -5.76
N ASN A 57 -10.84 4.78 -6.16
CA ASN A 57 -11.42 5.77 -5.25
C ASN A 57 -12.11 5.06 -4.10
N PHE A 58 -11.42 4.92 -2.98
CA PHE A 58 -11.99 4.36 -1.76
C PHE A 58 -13.14 5.23 -1.21
N PHE A 59 -13.15 6.52 -1.56
CA PHE A 59 -14.21 7.46 -1.22
C PHE A 59 -15.50 7.24 -2.04
N ASP A 60 -15.42 6.56 -3.20
CA ASP A 60 -16.57 6.18 -4.03
C ASP A 60 -17.02 4.73 -3.78
N MET A 61 -16.33 3.99 -2.90
CA MET A 61 -16.80 2.66 -2.51
C MET A 61 -18.10 2.82 -1.72
N PRO A 62 -19.20 2.16 -2.14
CA PRO A 62 -20.40 2.13 -1.31
C PRO A 62 -20.00 1.58 0.05
N GLN A 63 -20.36 2.31 1.12
CA GLN A 63 -20.24 1.80 2.47
C GLN A 63 -21.13 0.55 2.54
N GLN A 64 -20.54 -0.63 2.34
CA GLN A 64 -21.19 -1.87 2.70
C GLN A 64 -21.32 -1.84 4.22
N THR A 65 -22.48 -1.41 4.71
CA THR A 65 -22.95 -1.83 6.03
C THR A 65 -22.88 -3.35 6.00
N PRO A 66 -22.08 -3.99 6.89
CA PRO A 66 -22.13 -5.43 7.00
C PRO A 66 -23.58 -5.81 7.22
N ASP A 67 -24.11 -6.68 6.36
CA ASP A 67 -25.42 -7.25 6.62
C ASP A 67 -25.28 -7.96 7.98
N ASN A 68 -26.01 -7.47 8.98
CA ASN A 68 -25.87 -7.94 10.36
C ASN A 68 -26.10 -9.46 10.44
N ASP A 69 -26.81 -10.03 9.47
CA ASP A 69 -27.01 -11.46 9.28
C ASP A 69 -25.71 -12.24 9.04
N VAL A 70 -24.71 -11.68 8.36
CA VAL A 70 -23.42 -12.34 8.11
C VAL A 70 -22.57 -12.38 9.39
N LEU A 71 -22.60 -11.29 10.17
CA LEU A 71 -21.91 -11.20 11.46
C LEU A 71 -22.54 -12.13 12.52
N ILE A 72 -23.88 -12.25 12.51
CA ILE A 72 -24.61 -13.21 13.35
C ILE A 72 -24.33 -14.67 12.93
N ARG A 73 -24.27 -14.96 11.63
CA ARG A 73 -23.91 -16.30 11.11
C ARG A 73 -22.46 -16.70 11.40
N MET A 74 -21.53 -15.75 11.45
CA MET A 74 -20.16 -16.03 11.89
C MET A 74 -20.06 -16.32 13.39
N ARG A 75 -20.85 -15.63 14.23
CA ARG A 75 -20.88 -15.89 15.69
C ARG A 75 -21.55 -17.20 16.09
N THR A 76 -22.41 -17.76 15.25
CA THR A 76 -23.19 -18.98 15.57
C THR A 76 -22.54 -20.28 15.11
N ARG A 77 -21.35 -20.25 14.49
CA ARG A 77 -20.63 -21.45 14.07
C ARG A 77 -19.49 -21.80 15.04
N VAL A 78 -19.86 -22.18 16.25
CA VAL A 78 -19.03 -23.04 17.11
C VAL A 78 -19.77 -24.36 17.26
N PRO A 79 -19.44 -25.41 16.50
CA PRO A 79 -20.01 -26.73 16.71
C PRO A 79 -19.31 -27.40 17.89
N GLY A 80 -20.09 -27.74 18.93
CA GLY A 80 -19.71 -28.72 19.94
C GLY A 80 -19.46 -28.15 21.33
N TYR A 81 -20.53 -27.98 22.10
CA TYR A 81 -20.54 -28.25 23.54
C TYR A 81 -21.99 -28.54 23.96
N SER A 82 -22.29 -29.79 24.33
CA SER A 82 -23.54 -30.17 24.98
C SER A 82 -23.36 -30.10 26.50
N ALA A 83 -24.46 -29.74 27.16
CA ALA A 83 -24.74 -29.66 28.61
C ALA A 83 -23.78 -30.38 29.57
#